data_AF-A0A2E3G7W3-F1
#
_entry.id   AF-A0A2E3G7W3-F1
#
_cell.length_a   1.000
_cell.length_b   1.000
_cell.length_c   1.000
_cell.angle_alpha   90.00
_cell.angle_beta   90.00
_cell.angle_gamma   90.00
#
_symmetry.space_group_name_H-M   'P 1'
#
loop_
_entity.id
_entity.type
_entity.pdbx_description
1 polymer ?
#
loop_
_entity_poly.entity_id
_entity_poly.type
_entity_poly.pdbx_seq_one_letter_code
_entity_poly.pdbx_strand_id
1 'polypeptide(L)'
;MAWITTEQVKEIRNALKEKFPEIKFSVRRERGSSVHVNILKSPYDFSYVNRFRPDCHTSINRYHLPEGPHKNLFEEILEIILFGSSRKFYDNSDAQIDYFDTAFYVNLGIGDWGKGYEMIPWEKAKKAVKKKIAKKNSKKKTKGISKSKTNQLASDFMSSI
;
A
#
# COMPACT_ATOMS: atom_id res chain seq x y z
N MET A 1 21.97 6.66 -8.92
CA MET A 1 21.93 5.33 -8.27
C MET A 1 20.61 5.17 -7.52
N ALA A 2 19.88 4.08 -7.79
CA ALA A 2 18.57 3.81 -7.21
C ALA A 2 18.64 3.58 -5.69
N TRP A 3 17.86 4.34 -4.91
CA TRP A 3 17.76 4.16 -3.46
C TRP A 3 16.42 4.66 -2.90
N ILE A 4 15.93 4.02 -1.84
CA ILE A 4 14.69 4.43 -1.17
C ILE A 4 14.72 4.13 0.33
N THR A 5 14.24 5.06 1.16
CA THR A 5 14.17 4.89 2.62
C THR A 5 12.95 4.10 3.06
N THR A 6 13.03 3.54 4.27
CA THR A 6 11.87 2.92 4.93
C THR A 6 10.75 3.93 5.21
N GLU A 7 11.09 5.20 5.39
CA GLU A 7 10.15 6.30 5.61
C GLU A 7 9.36 6.62 4.33
N GLN A 8 10.04 6.75 3.20
CA GLN A 8 9.42 6.95 1.88
C GLN A 8 8.48 5.78 1.52
N VAL A 9 8.91 4.53 1.76
CA VAL A 9 8.03 3.36 1.56
C VAL A 9 6.81 3.39 2.49
N LYS A 10 6.95 3.95 3.70
CA LYS A 10 5.84 4.11 4.65
C LYS A 10 4.87 5.20 4.18
N GLU A 11 5.35 6.28 3.61
CA GLU A 11 4.53 7.34 2.98
C GLU A 11 3.69 6.76 1.84
N ILE A 12 4.32 6.06 0.89
CA ILE A 12 3.64 5.37 -0.22
C ILE A 12 2.55 4.42 0.32
N ARG A 13 2.90 3.60 1.33
CA ARG A 13 1.95 2.68 1.97
C ARG A 13 0.76 3.42 2.59
N ASN A 14 0.97 4.60 3.17
CA ASN A 14 -0.11 5.39 3.77
C ASN A 14 -0.99 6.01 2.70
N ALA A 15 -0.41 6.60 1.64
CA ALA A 15 -1.13 7.17 0.51
C ALA A 15 -2.03 6.12 -0.18
N LEU A 16 -1.50 4.91 -0.43
CA LEU A 16 -2.27 3.79 -0.99
C LEU A 16 -3.46 3.39 -0.10
N LYS A 17 -3.26 3.35 1.23
CA LYS A 17 -4.33 2.99 2.17
C LYS A 17 -5.38 4.08 2.33
N GLU A 18 -5.02 5.33 2.09
CA GLU A 18 -5.92 6.47 2.15
C GLU A 18 -6.81 6.54 0.91
N LYS A 19 -6.23 6.37 -0.28
CA LYS A 19 -6.97 6.35 -1.54
C LYS A 19 -7.82 5.09 -1.71
N PHE A 20 -7.27 3.93 -1.34
CA PHE A 20 -7.92 2.62 -1.52
C PHE A 20 -8.05 1.86 -0.19
N PRO A 21 -8.94 2.30 0.72
CA PRO A 21 -9.10 1.65 2.03
C PRO A 21 -9.70 0.23 1.95
N GLU A 22 -10.41 -0.09 0.87
CA GLU A 22 -11.01 -1.39 0.58
C GLU A 22 -9.98 -2.45 0.16
N ILE A 23 -8.86 -2.03 -0.42
CA ILE A 23 -7.79 -2.92 -0.90
C ILE A 23 -6.79 -3.20 0.24
N LYS A 24 -6.32 -4.45 0.31
CA LYS A 24 -5.23 -4.86 1.19
C LYS A 24 -3.93 -4.96 0.39
N PHE A 25 -3.06 -3.97 0.55
CA PHE A 25 -1.71 -3.99 -0.01
C PHE A 25 -0.68 -4.59 0.95
N SER A 26 0.29 -5.31 0.38
CA SER A 26 1.61 -5.57 0.97
C SER A 26 2.60 -4.62 0.31
N VAL A 27 3.21 -3.73 1.09
CA VAL A 27 4.20 -2.78 0.59
C VAL A 27 5.50 -3.04 1.34
N ARG A 28 6.57 -3.40 0.64
CA ARG A 28 7.88 -3.70 1.24
C ARG A 28 9.02 -3.05 0.48
N ARG A 29 10.08 -2.71 1.22
CA ARG A 29 11.36 -2.26 0.66
C ARG A 29 12.22 -3.50 0.42
N GLU A 30 12.83 -3.60 -0.74
CA GLU A 30 13.73 -4.69 -1.10
C GLU A 30 15.10 -4.13 -1.49
N ARG A 31 16.16 -4.72 -0.95
CA ARG A 31 17.58 -4.42 -1.23
C ARG A 31 18.02 -2.95 -1.17
N GLY A 32 17.22 -2.04 -0.60
CA GLY A 32 17.56 -0.62 -0.51
C GLY A 32 17.19 0.24 -1.71
N SER A 33 16.91 -0.38 -2.86
CA SER A 33 16.70 0.31 -4.12
C SER A 33 15.33 0.04 -4.75
N SER A 34 14.55 -0.90 -4.20
CA SER A 34 13.30 -1.36 -4.82
C SER A 34 12.11 -1.27 -3.86
N VAL A 35 10.95 -0.91 -4.41
CA VAL A 35 9.65 -0.96 -3.72
C VAL A 35 8.78 -2.02 -4.36
N HIS A 36 8.34 -2.97 -3.55
CA HIS A 36 7.40 -4.01 -3.96
C HIS A 36 6.03 -3.70 -3.39
N VAL A 37 5.04 -3.59 -4.28
CA VAL A 37 3.64 -3.37 -3.94
C VAL A 37 2.82 -4.52 -4.50
N ASN A 38 2.30 -5.36 -3.60
CA ASN A 38 1.47 -6.50 -3.95
C ASN A 38 0.03 -6.28 -3.47
N ILE A 39 -0.94 -6.51 -4.36
CA ILE A 39 -2.37 -6.51 -4.05
C ILE A 39 -2.71 -7.89 -3.50
N LEU A 40 -2.99 -8.00 -2.20
CA LEU A 40 -3.31 -9.27 -1.56
C LEU A 40 -4.79 -9.59 -1.61
N LYS A 41 -5.63 -8.59 -1.30
CA LYS A 41 -7.08 -8.76 -1.27
C LYS A 41 -7.75 -7.53 -1.82
N SER A 42 -8.75 -7.70 -2.67
CA SER A 42 -9.54 -6.59 -3.18
C SER A 42 -10.93 -7.08 -3.58
N PRO A 43 -11.90 -6.18 -3.77
CA PRO A 43 -13.20 -6.55 -4.28
C PRO A 43 -13.29 -6.60 -5.81
N TYR A 44 -12.20 -6.27 -6.50
CA TYR A 44 -12.09 -6.27 -7.95
C TYR A 44 -11.72 -7.66 -8.48
N ASP A 45 -12.14 -7.95 -9.71
CA ASP A 45 -11.75 -9.18 -10.41
C ASP A 45 -10.53 -8.92 -11.28
N PHE A 46 -9.48 -9.73 -11.12
CA PHE A 46 -8.23 -9.64 -11.89
C PHE A 46 -7.98 -10.87 -12.77
N SER A 47 -8.98 -11.75 -12.91
CA SER A 47 -8.90 -12.96 -13.74
C SER A 47 -8.54 -12.69 -15.21
N TYR A 48 -8.82 -11.49 -15.70
CA TYR A 48 -8.49 -11.06 -17.07
C TYR A 48 -7.01 -10.75 -17.29
N VAL A 49 -6.22 -10.59 -16.24
CA VAL A 49 -4.80 -10.24 -16.35
C VAL A 49 -4.04 -11.42 -16.99
N ASN A 50 -3.24 -11.13 -18.02
CA ASN A 50 -2.45 -12.15 -18.67
C ASN A 50 -1.50 -12.84 -17.67
N ARG A 51 -1.43 -14.17 -17.71
CA ARG A 51 -0.66 -14.99 -16.76
C ARG A 51 -1.08 -14.77 -15.30
N PHE A 52 -2.36 -14.44 -15.07
CA PHE A 52 -2.92 -14.42 -13.72
C PHE A 52 -2.82 -15.79 -13.09
N ARG A 53 -2.23 -15.85 -11.90
CA ARG A 53 -2.08 -17.06 -11.10
C ARG A 53 -2.86 -16.87 -9.81
N PRO A 54 -4.02 -17.51 -9.62
CA PRO A 54 -4.83 -17.30 -8.42
C PRO A 54 -4.07 -17.70 -7.15
N ASP A 55 -3.25 -18.76 -7.21
CA ASP A 55 -2.54 -19.31 -6.05
C ASP A 55 -1.16 -18.69 -5.80
N CYS A 56 -0.69 -17.82 -6.70
CA CYS A 56 0.69 -17.33 -6.68
C CYS A 56 0.75 -15.82 -6.93
N HIS A 57 1.97 -15.32 -7.08
CA HIS A 57 2.25 -13.95 -7.45
C HIS A 57 2.19 -13.80 -8.98
N THR A 58 1.47 -12.78 -9.44
CA THR A 58 1.48 -12.30 -10.82
C THR A 58 2.06 -10.89 -10.84
N SER A 59 3.23 -10.74 -11.44
CA SER A 59 3.88 -9.44 -11.64
C SER A 59 3.18 -8.65 -12.75
N ILE A 60 2.92 -7.38 -12.51
CA ILE A 60 2.39 -6.44 -13.48
C ILE A 60 3.53 -5.60 -14.04
N ASN A 61 3.63 -5.57 -15.37
CA ASN A 61 4.59 -4.69 -16.03
C ASN A 61 4.10 -3.25 -15.97
N ARG A 62 4.91 -2.35 -15.40
CA ARG A 62 4.60 -0.91 -15.34
C ARG A 62 4.50 -0.26 -16.72
N TYR A 63 5.28 -0.72 -17.70
CA TYR A 63 5.29 -0.15 -19.05
C TYR A 63 4.18 -0.70 -19.95
N HIS A 64 3.65 -1.88 -19.60
CA HIS A 64 2.58 -2.56 -20.34
C HIS A 64 1.52 -3.02 -19.34
N LEU A 65 0.69 -2.07 -18.91
CA LEU A 65 -0.41 -2.35 -18.00
C LEU A 65 -1.42 -3.30 -18.65
N PRO A 66 -2.04 -4.21 -17.88
CA PRO A 66 -3.05 -5.11 -18.42
C PRO A 66 -4.26 -4.30 -18.89
N GLU A 67 -4.66 -4.55 -20.13
CA GLU A 67 -5.89 -4.00 -20.67
C GLU A 67 -7.10 -4.65 -20.00
N GLY A 68 -8.10 -3.84 -19.65
CA GLY A 68 -9.30 -4.33 -18.98
C GLY A 68 -10.01 -3.29 -18.12
N PRO A 69 -11.05 -3.68 -17.38
CA PRO A 69 -11.94 -2.77 -16.66
C PRO A 69 -11.25 -2.02 -15.51
N HIS A 70 -10.13 -2.53 -14.98
CA HIS A 70 -9.40 -1.92 -13.87
C HIS A 70 -8.05 -1.33 -14.29
N LYS A 71 -7.88 -0.99 -15.57
CA LYS A 71 -6.67 -0.30 -16.06
C LYS A 71 -6.41 1.00 -15.27
N ASN A 72 -7.42 1.85 -15.12
CA ASN A 72 -7.32 3.11 -14.37
C ASN A 72 -6.88 2.88 -12.90
N LEU A 73 -7.34 1.79 -12.28
CA LEU A 73 -6.94 1.45 -10.91
C LEU A 73 -5.44 1.14 -10.83
N PHE A 74 -4.87 0.44 -11.81
CA PHE A 74 -3.43 0.19 -11.86
C PHE A 74 -2.63 1.45 -12.16
N GLU A 75 -3.12 2.32 -13.05
CA GLU A 75 -2.50 3.62 -13.35
C GLU A 75 -2.43 4.49 -12.09
N GLU A 76 -3.53 4.61 -11.35
CA GLU A 76 -3.59 5.37 -10.11
C GLU A 76 -2.70 4.78 -9.01
N ILE A 77 -2.64 3.44 -8.88
CA ILE A 77 -1.74 2.78 -7.94
C ILE A 77 -0.29 3.09 -8.30
N LEU A 78 0.08 3.00 -9.58
CA LEU A 78 1.42 3.35 -10.04
C LEU A 78 1.74 4.81 -9.77
N GLU A 79 0.83 5.73 -10.08
CA GLU A 79 1.00 7.15 -9.82
C GLU A 79 1.33 7.42 -8.34
N ILE A 80 0.61 6.78 -7.41
CA ILE A 80 0.87 6.89 -5.97
C ILE A 80 2.23 6.29 -5.59
N ILE A 81 2.64 5.18 -6.20
CA ILE A 81 3.96 4.60 -5.92
C ILE A 81 5.08 5.55 -6.35
N LEU A 82 4.88 6.26 -7.47
CA LEU A 82 5.89 7.13 -8.06
C LEU A 82 5.97 8.50 -7.41
N PHE A 83 4.82 9.06 -7.00
CA PHE A 83 4.72 10.44 -6.55
C PHE A 83 4.12 10.60 -5.15
N GLY A 84 3.63 9.52 -4.53
CA GLY A 84 3.04 9.54 -3.18
C GLY A 84 4.06 9.54 -2.04
N SER A 85 5.34 9.74 -2.33
CA SER A 85 6.41 9.86 -1.34
C SER A 85 7.06 11.24 -1.43
N SER A 86 7.71 11.67 -0.35
CA SER A 86 8.53 12.90 -0.31
C SER A 86 9.58 12.96 -1.42
N ARG A 87 10.13 11.80 -1.82
CA ARG A 87 10.98 11.69 -3.00
C ARG A 87 10.14 11.26 -4.21
N LYS A 88 10.06 12.13 -5.20
CA LYS A 88 9.41 11.84 -6.47
C LYS A 88 10.29 10.93 -7.33
N PHE A 89 9.64 10.05 -8.08
CA PHE A 89 10.30 9.20 -9.06
C PHE A 89 10.84 10.04 -10.24
N TYR A 90 12.02 9.67 -10.72
CA TYR A 90 12.60 10.15 -11.97
C TYR A 90 13.35 8.99 -12.65
N ASP A 91 13.52 9.11 -13.95
CA ASP A 91 14.26 8.18 -14.79
C ASP A 91 15.02 8.97 -15.84
N ASN A 92 16.33 9.09 -15.65
CA ASN A 92 17.28 9.75 -16.56
C ASN A 92 18.22 8.72 -17.17
N SER A 93 17.77 7.47 -17.28
CA SER A 93 18.58 6.42 -17.88
C SER A 93 18.77 6.63 -19.39
N ASP A 94 19.97 6.33 -19.88
CA ASP A 94 20.30 6.31 -21.29
C ASP A 94 20.89 4.94 -21.64
N ALA A 95 20.10 4.18 -22.40
CA ALA A 95 20.46 2.84 -22.82
C ALA A 95 21.62 2.81 -23.85
N GLN A 96 21.93 3.92 -24.53
CA GLN A 96 23.00 3.98 -25.52
C GLN A 96 24.40 4.00 -24.89
N ILE A 97 24.52 4.53 -23.66
CA ILE A 97 25.81 4.72 -22.97
C ILE A 97 25.95 3.87 -21.69
N ASP A 98 25.08 2.87 -21.51
CA ASP A 98 25.04 2.01 -20.31
C ASP A 98 24.94 2.78 -18.99
N TYR A 99 24.23 3.92 -19.00
CA TYR A 99 24.07 4.80 -17.85
C TYR A 99 22.65 4.71 -17.28
N PHE A 100 22.51 4.07 -16.11
CA PHE A 100 21.21 3.87 -15.46
C PHE A 100 21.06 4.74 -14.21
N ASP A 101 20.40 5.89 -14.36
CA ASP A 101 20.02 6.74 -13.22
C ASP A 101 18.50 6.80 -13.04
N THR A 102 18.01 5.99 -12.09
CA THR A 102 16.61 5.98 -11.66
C THR A 102 16.51 6.29 -10.18
N ALA A 103 15.39 6.88 -9.76
CA ALA A 103 15.15 7.17 -8.35
C ALA A 103 15.14 5.88 -7.49
N PHE A 104 14.31 4.91 -7.89
CA PHE A 104 14.15 3.60 -7.26
C PHE A 104 13.41 2.64 -8.21
N TYR A 105 13.58 1.33 -8.06
CA TYR A 105 12.84 0.35 -8.85
C TYR A 105 11.45 0.10 -8.27
N VAL A 106 10.48 -0.14 -9.16
CA VAL A 106 9.09 -0.41 -8.78
C VAL A 106 8.71 -1.80 -9.25
N ASN A 107 8.18 -2.60 -8.34
CA ASN A 107 7.57 -3.89 -8.64
C ASN A 107 6.13 -3.87 -8.15
N LEU A 108 5.19 -3.99 -9.09
CA LEU A 108 3.75 -4.07 -8.82
C LEU A 108 3.30 -5.50 -9.13
N GLY A 109 2.47 -6.08 -8.29
CA GLY A 109 1.86 -7.36 -8.60
C GLY A 109 0.59 -7.66 -7.84
N ILE A 110 -0.01 -8.79 -8.23
CA ILE A 110 -1.23 -9.34 -7.65
C ILE A 110 -0.84 -10.64 -6.94
N GLY A 111 -1.25 -10.79 -5.69
CA GLY A 111 -0.78 -11.86 -4.82
C GLY A 111 0.67 -11.67 -4.37
N ASP A 112 1.10 -12.54 -3.45
CA ASP A 112 2.47 -12.63 -2.96
C ASP A 112 2.97 -14.07 -3.10
N TRP A 113 4.29 -14.26 -3.02
CA TRP A 113 4.86 -15.60 -3.09
C TRP A 113 4.36 -16.45 -1.92
N GLY A 114 3.69 -17.58 -2.24
CA GLY A 114 3.05 -18.47 -1.27
C GLY A 114 1.70 -17.99 -0.72
N LYS A 115 1.21 -16.81 -1.14
CA LYS A 115 -0.12 -16.29 -0.79
C LYS A 115 -0.76 -15.63 -2.00
N GLY A 116 -1.56 -16.40 -2.72
CA GLY A 116 -2.36 -15.94 -3.85
C GLY A 116 -3.28 -14.77 -3.54
N TYR A 117 -3.89 -14.23 -4.60
CA TYR A 117 -4.84 -13.14 -4.49
C TYR A 117 -6.22 -13.63 -4.06
N GLU A 118 -6.84 -12.93 -3.09
CA GLU A 118 -8.18 -13.26 -2.62
C GLU A 118 -9.17 -12.15 -3.00
N MET A 119 -10.09 -12.48 -3.90
CA MET A 119 -11.24 -11.63 -4.21
C MET A 119 -12.24 -11.67 -3.05
N ILE A 120 -12.65 -10.50 -2.57
CA ILE A 120 -13.59 -10.36 -1.45
C ILE A 120 -14.89 -9.73 -1.95
N PRO A 121 -16.08 -10.19 -1.51
CA PRO A 121 -17.33 -9.49 -1.80
C PRO A 121 -17.33 -8.04 -1.31
N TRP A 122 -17.95 -7.14 -2.09
CA TRP A 122 -17.96 -5.70 -1.82
C TRP A 122 -18.48 -5.34 -0.42
N GLU A 123 -19.44 -6.11 0.11
CA GLU A 123 -19.98 -5.95 1.46
C GLU A 123 -18.93 -6.13 2.56
N LYS A 124 -18.10 -7.17 2.42
CA LYS A 124 -17.04 -7.49 3.39
C LYS A 124 -15.93 -6.45 3.31
N ALA A 125 -15.63 -5.93 2.11
CA ALA A 125 -14.71 -4.81 1.93
C ALA A 125 -15.23 -3.53 2.63
N LYS A 126 -16.49 -3.12 2.39
CA LYS A 126 -17.15 -2.00 3.08
C LYS A 126 -17.12 -2.14 4.60
N LYS A 127 -17.43 -3.32 5.13
CA LYS A 127 -17.38 -3.61 6.57
C LYS A 127 -15.96 -3.44 7.13
N ALA A 128 -14.95 -3.90 6.39
CA ALA A 128 -13.55 -3.74 6.78
C ALA A 128 -13.13 -2.26 6.79
N VAL A 129 -13.56 -1.48 5.80
CA VAL A 129 -13.33 -0.03 5.74
C VAL A 129 -13.98 0.67 6.93
N LYS A 130 -15.26 0.41 7.21
CA LYS A 130 -15.97 0.99 8.37
C LYS A 130 -15.25 0.68 9.69
N LYS A 131 -14.79 -0.57 9.87
CA LYS A 131 -14.01 -0.97 11.06
C LYS A 131 -12.67 -0.22 11.15
N LYS A 132 -11.96 -0.01 10.04
CA LYS A 132 -10.72 0.77 10.00
C LYS A 132 -10.98 2.24 10.38
N ILE A 133 -12.03 2.86 9.85
CA ILE A 133 -12.41 4.24 10.14
C ILE A 133 -12.76 4.40 11.63
N ALA A 134 -13.59 3.50 12.18
CA ALA A 134 -13.93 3.51 13.61
C ALA A 134 -12.67 3.40 14.50
N LYS A 135 -11.71 2.54 14.15
CA LYS A 135 -10.44 2.40 14.88
C LYS A 135 -9.53 3.62 14.74
N LYS A 136 -9.53 4.30 13.59
CA LYS A 136 -8.79 5.57 13.40
C LYS A 136 -9.37 6.66 14.31
N ASN A 137 -10.70 6.74 14.41
CA ASN A 137 -11.39 7.72 15.26
C ASN A 137 -11.15 7.47 16.76
N SER A 138 -11.20 6.23 17.23
CA SER A 138 -10.88 5.92 18.63
C SER A 138 -9.43 6.24 18.99
N LYS A 139 -8.48 5.96 18.09
CA LYS A 139 -7.05 6.26 18.30
C LYS A 139 -6.73 7.76 18.26
N LYS A 140 -7.51 8.55 17.52
CA LYS A 140 -7.42 10.03 17.54
C LYS A 140 -7.95 10.59 18.87
N LYS A 141 -9.05 10.03 19.40
CA LYS A 141 -9.63 10.41 20.70
C LYS A 141 -8.67 10.16 21.87
N THR A 142 -7.92 9.06 21.86
CA THR A 142 -6.93 8.74 22.92
C THR A 142 -5.61 9.50 22.78
N LYS A 143 -5.16 9.86 21.57
CA LYS A 143 -3.95 10.68 21.36
C LYS A 143 -4.05 12.10 21.91
N GLY A 144 -5.25 12.65 22.07
CA GLY A 144 -5.48 13.99 22.62
C GLY A 144 -5.46 14.06 24.16
N ILE A 145 -5.38 12.92 24.86
CA ILE A 145 -5.35 12.86 26.32
C ILE A 145 -3.90 12.59 26.73
N SER A 146 -3.29 13.49 27.51
CA SER A 146 -1.91 13.32 27.98
C SER A 146 -1.79 12.13 28.93
N LYS A 147 -0.64 11.43 28.92
CA LYS A 147 -0.35 10.30 29.84
C LYS A 147 -0.54 10.66 31.32
N SER A 148 -0.29 11.91 31.70
CA SER A 148 -0.52 12.40 33.06
C SER A 148 -2.01 12.44 33.41
N LYS A 149 -2.85 12.93 32.49
CA LYS A 149 -4.31 13.05 32.68
C LYS A 149 -5.01 11.70 32.67
N THR A 150 -4.49 10.72 31.91
CA THR A 150 -4.98 9.33 31.96
C THR A 150 -4.64 8.64 33.28
N ASN A 151 -3.46 8.91 33.84
CA ASN A 151 -3.05 8.31 35.12
C ASN A 151 -3.83 8.91 36.29
N GLN A 152 -4.12 10.22 36.25
CA GLN A 152 -5.00 10.89 37.23
C GLN A 152 -6.42 10.34 37.19
N LEU A 153 -7.04 10.24 36.01
CA LEU A 153 -8.39 9.66 35.89
C LEU A 153 -8.46 8.19 36.34
N ALA A 154 -7.38 7.43 36.16
CA ALA A 154 -7.30 6.04 36.63
C ALA A 154 -7.12 5.97 38.16
N SER A 155 -6.31 6.85 38.77
CA SER A 155 -6.20 6.92 40.22
C SER A 155 -7.51 7.37 40.88
N ASP A 156 -8.19 8.35 40.30
CA ASP A 156 -9.45 8.90 40.82
C ASP A 156 -10.60 7.88 40.75
N PHE A 157 -10.57 6.97 39.77
CA PHE A 157 -11.54 5.88 39.68
C PHE A 157 -11.26 4.79 40.72
N MET A 158 -10.00 4.45 40.97
CA MET A 158 -9.60 3.41 41.92
C MET A 158 -9.77 3.85 43.38
N SER A 159 -9.75 5.16 43.66
CA SER A 159 -10.06 5.71 44.99
C SER A 159 -11.56 5.87 45.25
N SER A 160 -12.42 5.65 44.24
CA SER A 160 -13.88 5.76 44.32
C SER A 160 -14.61 4.41 44.49
N ILE A 161 -13.86 3.30 44.54
CA ILE A 161 -14.32 1.94 44.84
C ILE A 161 -13.95 1.64 46.29
#